data_AF-A0A6M4HCA3-F1
#
_entry.id   AF-A0A6M4HCA3-F1
#
_cell.length_a   1.000
_cell.length_b   1.000
_cell.length_c   1.000
_cell.angle_alpha   90.00
_cell.angle_beta   90.00
_cell.angle_gamma   90.00
#
_symmetry.space_group_name_H-M   'P 1'
#
loop_
_entity.id
_entity.type
_entity.pdbx_description
1 polymer ?
#
loop_
_entity_poly.entity_id
_entity_poly.type
_entity_poly.pdbx_seq_one_letter_code
_entity_poly.pdbx_strand_id
1 'polypeptide(L)'
;MGLLDQLFDGVLDMVNDPRNGGLEGLVRMFQDRGLGGLVDSWVSTGRNLPISAEQLQQVLGHDRLGSLAKGLGMSNDDFSSKLSQLLPGVVDTLTPGGKLPDASGLEQQLGSLRNRKG
;
A
#
# COMPACT_ATOMS: atom_id res chain seq x y z
N MET A 1 20.05 -6.87 -5.60
CA MET A 1 18.76 -6.44 -5.00
C MET A 1 18.71 -4.93 -5.06
N GLY A 2 17.77 -4.37 -5.82
CA GLY A 2 17.72 -2.92 -6.10
C GLY A 2 16.84 -2.18 -5.09
N LEU A 3 17.10 -0.88 -4.92
CA LEU A 3 16.30 0.02 -4.06
C LEU A 3 14.79 -0.05 -4.36
N LEU A 4 14.42 -0.24 -5.63
CA LEU A 4 13.04 -0.34 -6.05
C LEU A 4 12.32 -1.60 -5.52
N ASP A 5 13.05 -2.72 -5.41
CA ASP A 5 12.51 -3.97 -4.87
C ASP A 5 12.35 -3.87 -3.35
N GLN A 6 13.29 -3.24 -2.65
CA GLN A 6 13.18 -2.97 -1.21
C GLN A 6 12.01 -2.03 -0.89
N LEU A 7 11.79 -1.02 -1.72
CA LEU A 7 10.68 -0.12 -1.58
C LEU A 7 9.35 -0.86 -1.78
N PHE A 8 9.24 -1.67 -2.83
CA PHE A 8 8.05 -2.47 -3.10
C PHE A 8 7.73 -3.43 -1.93
N ASP A 9 8.75 -4.11 -1.41
CA ASP A 9 8.61 -5.00 -0.25
C ASP A 9 8.15 -4.24 1.00
N GLY A 10 8.70 -3.04 1.25
CA GLY A 10 8.25 -2.18 2.36
C GLY A 10 6.80 -1.69 2.20
N VAL A 11 6.34 -1.42 0.98
CA VAL A 11 4.92 -1.09 0.73
C VAL A 11 4.04 -2.33 0.95
N LEU A 12 4.46 -3.50 0.48
CA LEU A 12 3.74 -4.76 0.71
C LEU A 12 3.62 -5.08 2.19
N ASP A 13 4.69 -4.92 2.96
CA ASP A 13 4.68 -5.09 4.40
C ASP A 13 3.69 -4.12 5.05
N MET A 14 3.71 -2.83 4.67
CA MET A 14 2.76 -1.84 5.20
C MET A 14 1.29 -2.20 4.93
N VAL A 15 1.00 -2.67 3.71
CA VAL A 15 -0.36 -3.04 3.29
C VAL A 15 -0.80 -4.36 3.93
N ASN A 16 0.12 -5.29 4.17
CA ASN A 16 -0.16 -6.56 4.83
C ASN A 16 -0.03 -6.48 6.36
N ASP A 17 0.38 -5.34 6.91
CA ASP A 17 0.68 -5.21 8.33
C ASP A 17 -0.59 -5.41 9.18
N PRO A 18 -0.63 -6.46 10.02
CA PRO A 18 -1.82 -6.77 10.81
C PRO A 18 -2.10 -5.72 11.89
N ARG A 19 -1.11 -4.91 12.28
CA ARG A 19 -1.28 -3.83 13.28
C ARG A 19 -2.12 -2.68 12.69
N ASN A 20 -2.11 -2.55 11.37
CA ASN A 20 -2.95 -1.60 10.62
C ASN A 20 -4.32 -2.18 10.25
N GLY A 21 -4.59 -3.45 10.56
CA GLY A 21 -5.75 -4.18 10.04
C GLY A 21 -5.57 -4.65 8.60
N GLY A 22 -4.32 -4.77 8.13
CA GLY A 22 -3.98 -5.14 6.76
C GLY A 22 -4.57 -4.18 5.73
N LEU A 23 -4.83 -4.71 4.54
CA LEU A 23 -5.34 -3.93 3.42
C LEU A 23 -6.74 -3.34 3.71
N GLU A 24 -7.63 -4.09 4.37
CA GLU A 24 -8.93 -3.58 4.79
C GLU A 24 -8.83 -2.38 5.74
N GLY A 25 -7.92 -2.46 6.72
CA GLY A 25 -7.68 -1.37 7.64
C GLY A 25 -7.08 -0.13 6.95
N LEU A 26 -6.20 -0.33 5.96
CA LEU A 26 -5.72 0.73 5.08
C LEU A 26 -6.89 1.41 4.35
N VAL A 27 -7.73 0.63 3.67
CA VAL A 27 -8.93 1.15 2.97
C VAL A 27 -9.81 1.96 3.91
N ARG A 28 -10.05 1.44 5.11
CA ARG A 28 -10.84 2.11 6.13
C ARG A 28 -10.22 3.44 6.58
N MET A 29 -8.89 3.51 6.73
CA MET A 29 -8.20 4.76 7.06
C MET A 29 -8.39 5.82 5.96
N PHE A 30 -8.29 5.45 4.68
CA PHE A 30 -8.56 6.37 3.58
C PHE A 30 -10.02 6.84 3.55
N GLN A 31 -10.97 5.93 3.77
CA GLN A 31 -12.38 6.26 3.85
C GLN A 31 -12.68 7.24 4.99
N ASP A 32 -12.13 7.01 6.18
CA ASP A 32 -12.30 7.86 7.37
C ASP A 32 -11.77 9.29 7.16
N ARG A 33 -10.72 9.43 6.33
CA ARG A 33 -10.16 10.73 5.94
C ARG A 33 -10.88 11.42 4.78
N GLY A 34 -11.99 10.87 4.29
CA GLY A 34 -12.72 11.41 3.13
C GLY A 34 -12.06 11.13 1.78
N LEU A 35 -11.04 10.25 1.75
CA LEU A 35 -10.35 9.79 0.53
C LEU A 35 -10.86 8.43 0.05
N GLY A 36 -12.08 8.06 0.44
CA GLY A 36 -12.73 6.79 0.09
C GLY A 36 -12.79 6.53 -1.42
N GLY A 37 -13.19 7.53 -2.21
CA GLY A 37 -13.25 7.38 -3.67
C GLY A 37 -11.88 7.18 -4.34
N LEU A 38 -10.80 7.63 -3.68
CA LEU A 38 -9.44 7.47 -4.16
C LEU A 38 -9.01 6.01 -3.97
N VAL A 39 -9.13 5.49 -2.74
CA VAL A 39 -8.78 4.09 -2.44
C VAL A 39 -9.71 3.10 -3.15
N ASP A 40 -10.98 3.43 -3.33
CA ASP A 40 -11.94 2.60 -4.08
C ASP A 40 -11.54 2.47 -5.56
N SER A 41 -10.96 3.52 -6.15
CA SER A 41 -10.41 3.45 -7.52
C SER A 41 -9.24 2.48 -7.64
N TRP A 42 -8.52 2.23 -6.53
CA TRP A 42 -7.42 1.29 -6.51
C TRP A 42 -7.88 -0.14 -6.31
N VAL A 43 -8.94 -0.31 -5.52
CA VAL A 43 -9.54 -1.62 -5.30
C VAL A 43 -10.28 -2.08 -6.56
N SER A 44 -10.91 -1.15 -7.27
CA SER A 44 -11.67 -1.38 -8.50
C SER A 44 -10.78 -1.76 -9.69
N THR A 45 -11.35 -2.44 -10.69
CA THR A 45 -10.66 -2.79 -11.96
C THR A 45 -10.51 -1.61 -12.93
N GLY A 46 -10.69 -0.38 -12.43
CA GLY A 46 -10.69 0.85 -13.22
C GLY A 46 -9.31 1.48 -13.30
N ARG A 47 -9.26 2.78 -13.63
CA ARG A 47 -8.01 3.54 -13.58
C ARG A 47 -7.73 3.96 -12.14
N ASN A 48 -6.57 3.57 -11.62
CA ASN A 48 -6.11 4.03 -10.30
C ASN A 48 -5.94 5.55 -10.30
N LEU A 49 -6.59 6.23 -9.35
CA LEU A 49 -6.42 7.66 -9.17
C LEU A 49 -5.07 7.96 -8.49
N PRO A 50 -4.35 9.02 -8.92
CA PRO A 50 -3.14 9.44 -8.24
C PRO A 50 -3.46 9.98 -6.85
N ILE A 51 -2.51 9.82 -5.94
CA ILE A 51 -2.54 10.40 -4.59
C ILE A 51 -1.30 11.27 -4.40
N SER A 52 -1.40 12.30 -3.56
CA SER A 52 -0.25 13.14 -3.19
C SER A 52 0.45 12.62 -1.94
N ALA A 53 1.74 12.91 -1.80
CA ALA A 53 2.51 12.61 -0.58
C ALA A 53 1.86 13.21 0.68
N GLU A 54 1.33 14.43 0.59
CA GLU A 54 0.63 15.10 1.70
C GLU A 54 -0.63 14.33 2.12
N GLN A 55 -1.42 13.85 1.17
CA GLN A 55 -2.63 13.06 1.44
C GLN A 55 -2.27 11.73 2.12
N LEU A 56 -1.18 11.08 1.69
CA LEU A 56 -0.67 9.89 2.37
C LEU A 56 -0.26 10.18 3.81
N GLN A 57 0.47 11.27 4.04
CA GLN A 57 0.88 11.67 5.37
C GLN A 57 -0.30 12.00 6.28
N GLN A 58 -1.39 12.56 5.74
CA GLN A 58 -2.62 12.81 6.49
C GLN A 58 -3.34 11.52 6.90
N VAL A 59 -3.29 10.48 6.06
CA VAL A 59 -3.96 9.20 6.32
C VAL A 59 -3.13 8.30 7.22
N LEU A 60 -1.89 8.03 6.83
CA LEU A 60 -1.01 7.05 7.48
C LEU A 60 -0.29 7.65 8.70
N GLY A 61 -0.09 8.97 8.70
CA GLY A 61 0.62 9.69 9.73
C GLY A 61 2.13 9.73 9.50
N HIS A 62 2.74 10.81 9.96
CA HIS A 62 4.19 11.03 9.86
C HIS A 62 5.03 9.96 10.58
N ASP A 63 4.56 9.44 11.71
CA ASP A 63 5.31 8.50 12.54
C ASP A 63 5.50 7.13 11.84
N ARG A 64 4.42 6.62 11.23
CA ARG A 64 4.44 5.35 10.48
C ARG A 64 5.32 5.45 9.24
N LEU A 65 5.10 6.48 8.43
CA LEU A 65 5.91 6.73 7.24
C LEU A 65 7.38 6.95 7.59
N GLY A 66 7.66 7.66 8.68
CA GLY A 66 9.02 7.89 9.18
C GLY A 66 9.73 6.60 9.62
N SER A 67 9.00 5.68 10.25
CA SER A 67 9.54 4.39 10.70
C SER A 67 9.93 3.50 9.50
N LEU A 68 9.07 3.42 8.49
CA LEU A 68 9.34 2.68 7.24
C LEU A 68 10.46 3.33 6.43
N ALA A 69 10.42 4.66 6.28
CA ALA A 69 11.46 5.42 5.58
C ALA A 69 12.84 5.21 6.23
N LYS A 70 12.91 5.20 7.56
CA LYS A 70 14.16 4.90 8.30
C LYS A 70 14.72 3.53 7.98
N GLY A 71 13.86 2.50 7.87
CA GLY A 71 14.28 1.15 7.51
C GLY A 71 14.94 1.07 6.13
N LEU A 72 14.58 1.98 5.23
CA LEU A 72 15.11 2.09 3.87
C LEU A 72 16.21 3.16 3.72
N GLY A 73 16.60 3.84 4.81
CA GLY A 73 17.57 4.94 4.78
C GLY A 73 17.06 6.18 4.03
N MET A 74 15.75 6.38 3.95
CA MET A 74 15.10 7.50 3.25
C MET A 74 14.54 8.55 4.22
N SER A 75 14.42 9.78 3.73
CA SER A 75 13.63 10.83 4.37
C SER A 75 12.14 10.53 4.24
N ASN A 76 11.35 11.02 5.20
CA ASN A 76 9.89 10.83 5.19
C ASN A 76 9.24 11.40 3.92
N ASP A 77 9.70 12.56 3.46
CA ASP A 77 9.22 13.22 2.24
C ASP A 77 9.49 12.39 0.98
N ASP A 78 10.73 11.91 0.82
CA ASP A 78 11.16 11.05 -0.29
C ASP A 78 10.34 9.75 -0.31
N PHE A 79 10.18 9.12 0.85
CA PHE A 79 9.41 7.89 0.98
C PHE A 79 7.93 8.13 0.66
N SER A 80 7.32 9.20 1.20
CA SER A 80 5.92 9.54 0.94
C SER A 80 5.68 9.84 -0.54
N SER A 81 6.61 10.54 -1.19
CA SER A 81 6.56 10.84 -2.61
C SER A 81 6.63 9.57 -3.47
N LYS A 82 7.56 8.66 -3.17
CA LYS A 82 7.65 7.37 -3.88
C LYS A 82 6.46 6.46 -3.58
N LEU A 83 5.99 6.42 -2.34
CA LEU A 83 4.82 5.67 -1.92
C LEU A 83 3.58 6.14 -2.69
N SER A 84 3.43 7.45 -2.92
CA SER A 84 2.32 8.02 -3.69
C SER A 84 2.20 7.47 -5.11
N GLN A 85 3.33 7.06 -5.71
CA GLN A 85 3.40 6.51 -7.05
C GLN A 85 3.17 4.99 -7.07
N LEU A 86 3.56 4.29 -6.00
CA LEU A 86 3.53 2.83 -5.95
C LEU A 86 2.28 2.27 -5.27
N LEU A 87 1.81 2.90 -4.20
CA LEU A 87 0.69 2.43 -3.39
C LEU A 87 -0.57 2.12 -4.23
N PRO A 88 -1.00 2.99 -5.19
CA PRO A 88 -2.17 2.70 -6.02
C PRO A 88 -2.06 1.38 -6.78
N GLY A 89 -0.90 1.09 -7.35
CA GLY A 89 -0.66 -0.13 -8.12
C GLY A 89 -0.44 -1.37 -7.25
N VAL A 90 0.12 -1.18 -6.05
CA VAL A 90 0.27 -2.28 -5.07
C VAL A 90 -1.10 -2.74 -4.58
N VAL A 91 -1.98 -1.79 -4.22
CA VAL A 91 -3.35 -2.11 -3.79
C VAL A 91 -4.10 -2.85 -4.90
N ASP A 92 -4.07 -2.34 -6.13
CA ASP A 92 -4.68 -2.98 -7.30
C ASP A 92 -4.20 -4.42 -7.54
N THR A 93 -2.88 -4.62 -7.44
CA THR A 93 -2.28 -5.96 -7.59
C THR A 93 -2.75 -6.93 -6.49
N LEU A 94 -3.07 -6.40 -5.31
CA LEU A 94 -3.58 -7.17 -4.18
C LEU A 94 -5.10 -7.36 -4.21
N THR A 95 -5.85 -6.60 -5.02
CA THR A 95 -7.31 -6.68 -5.16
C THR A 95 -7.77 -7.14 -6.55
N PRO A 96 -7.34 -8.34 -7.02
CA PRO A 96 -7.69 -8.82 -8.33
C PRO A 96 -9.21 -9.00 -8.44
N GLY A 97 -9.79 -8.36 -9.47
CA GLY A 97 -11.22 -8.46 -9.74
C GLY A 97 -12.09 -7.46 -8.96
N GLY A 98 -11.51 -6.39 -8.42
CA GLY A 98 -12.32 -5.31 -7.85
C GLY A 98 -12.70 -5.54 -6.38
N LYS A 99 -12.02 -6.46 -5.68
CA LYS A 99 -12.44 -6.93 -4.36
C LYS A 99 -11.27 -7.00 -3.40
N LEU A 100 -11.54 -6.62 -2.16
CA LEU A 100 -10.63 -6.84 -1.06
C LEU A 100 -10.57 -8.34 -0.77
N PRO A 101 -9.39 -8.97 -0.80
CA PRO A 101 -9.25 -10.35 -0.40
C PRO A 101 -9.44 -10.45 1.12
N ASP A 102 -10.20 -11.47 1.55
CA ASP A 102 -10.19 -11.87 2.95
C ASP A 102 -8.78 -12.32 3.36
N ALA A 103 -8.46 -12.32 4.66
CA ALA A 103 -7.14 -12.69 5.18
C ALA A 103 -6.58 -14.00 4.56
N SER A 104 -7.43 -15.01 4.39
CA SER A 104 -7.06 -16.29 3.76
C SER A 104 -6.76 -16.17 2.26
N GLY A 105 -7.44 -15.27 1.53
CA GLY A 105 -7.20 -15.02 0.11
C GLY A 105 -5.90 -14.25 -0.12
N LEU A 106 -5.57 -13.32 0.77
CA LEU A 106 -4.35 -12.51 0.68
C LEU A 106 -3.09 -13.38 0.90
N GLU A 107 -3.10 -14.32 1.86
CA GLU A 107 -2.03 -15.30 2.04
C GLU A 107 -1.78 -16.17 0.78
N GLN A 108 -2.85 -16.60 0.12
CA GLN A 108 -2.76 -17.37 -1.13
C GLN A 108 -2.16 -16.57 -2.28
N GLN A 109 -2.54 -15.28 -2.40
CA GLN A 109 -1.98 -14.37 -3.39
C GLN A 109 -0.50 -14.08 -3.15
N LEU A 110 -0.11 -13.81 -1.90
CA LEU A 110 1.29 -13.61 -1.53
C LEU A 110 2.14 -14.86 -1.81
N GLY A 111 1.61 -16.05 -1.51
CA GLY A 111 2.24 -17.32 -1.88
C GLY A 111 2.46 -17.45 -3.39
N SER A 112 1.48 -17.01 -4.19
CA SER A 112 1.55 -17.04 -5.66
C SER A 112 2.58 -16.06 -6.24
N LEU A 113 2.73 -14.88 -5.62
CA LEU A 113 3.74 -13.88 -6.00
C LEU A 113 5.16 -14.38 -5.67
N ARG A 114 5.33 -15.02 -4.51
CA ARG A 114 6.61 -15.60 -4.09
C ARG A 114 7.01 -16.77 -4.98
N ASN A 115 6.07 -17.62 -5.38
CA ASN A 115 6.34 -18.79 -6.23
C ASN A 115 6.67 -18.42 -7.69
N ARG A 116 6.35 -17.20 -8.13
CA ARG A 116 6.66 -16.72 -9.49
C ARG A 116 8.06 -16.09 -9.60
N LYS A 117 8.72 -15.79 -8.48
CA LYS A 117 10.10 -15.27 -8.40
C LYS A 117 11.15 -16.36 -8.09
N GLY A 118 10.76 -17.65 -8.13
CA GLY A 118 11.66 -18.81 -8.00
C GLY A 118 12.17 -19.33 -9.32
#